data_AF-A0AAD9IYE1-F1
#
_entry.id   AF-A0AAD9IYE1-F1
#
_cell.length_a   1.000
_cell.length_b   1.000
_cell.length_c   1.000
_cell.angle_alpha   90.00
_cell.angle_beta   90.00
_cell.angle_gamma   90.00
#
_symmetry.space_group_name_H-M   'P 1'
#
loop_
_entity.id
_entity.type
_entity.pdbx_description
1 polymer ?
#
loop_
_entity_poly.entity_id
_entity_poly.type
_entity_poly.pdbx_seq_one_letter_code
_entity_poly.pdbx_strand_id
1 'polypeptide(L)'
;MPQAHVDLSLDDTDGQPEYDENADTAQMLTYMVKSMKGLRHNTILIVNKVSYIEEYLESVEIKLDNCIPATELWRISYLTRPNIYYGIPEGENDTWQKHEHDVREFLKTKVEIADADDADKLVVERAHRLGSKTPGNTRSIISRFANWKRKSEVFMKA
;
A
#
# COMPACT_ATOMS: atom_id res chain seq x y z
N MET A 1 -98.07 29.58 14.75
CA MET A 1 -96.86 29.31 13.95
C MET A 1 -96.55 27.83 14.08
N PRO A 2 -96.50 27.06 12.98
CA PRO A 2 -96.24 25.63 13.02
C PRO A 2 -94.75 25.34 13.11
N GLN A 3 -94.35 24.42 14.00
CA GLN A 3 -92.99 23.89 14.08
C GLN A 3 -92.76 22.91 12.94
N ALA A 4 -91.75 23.19 12.11
CA ALA A 4 -91.27 22.26 11.10
C ALA A 4 -90.42 21.18 11.78
N HIS A 5 -90.85 19.93 11.67
CA HIS A 5 -90.01 18.76 11.97
C HIS A 5 -88.92 18.66 10.89
N VAL A 6 -87.66 18.80 11.31
CA VAL A 6 -86.51 18.50 10.46
C VAL A 6 -86.28 16.99 10.56
N ASP A 7 -86.49 16.30 9.44
CA ASP A 7 -86.16 14.89 9.27
C ASP A 7 -84.65 14.79 9.02
N LEU A 8 -83.91 14.23 9.98
CA LEU A 8 -82.48 13.94 9.88
C LEU A 8 -82.31 12.44 9.61
N SER A 9 -82.61 12.02 8.38
CA SER A 9 -82.06 10.79 7.85
C SER A 9 -80.65 11.08 7.35
N LEU A 10 -79.67 10.84 8.22
CA LEU A 10 -78.27 10.67 7.79
C LEU A 10 -78.19 9.31 7.11
N ASP A 11 -77.88 9.34 5.82
CA ASP A 11 -77.61 8.18 4.98
C ASP A 11 -76.29 7.56 5.45
N ASP A 12 -76.37 6.58 6.35
CA ASP A 12 -75.25 5.75 6.81
C ASP A 12 -74.85 4.78 5.69
N THR A 13 -74.18 5.29 4.66
CA THR A 13 -73.37 4.46 3.75
C THR A 13 -71.98 5.06 3.57
N ASP A 14 -71.28 5.22 4.69
CA ASP A 14 -69.81 5.23 4.70
C ASP A 14 -69.34 3.86 4.22
N GLY A 15 -69.16 3.74 2.90
CA GLY A 15 -68.41 2.65 2.29
C GLY A 15 -66.98 2.70 2.80
N GLN A 16 -66.69 1.97 3.89
CA GLN A 16 -65.32 1.73 4.31
C GLN A 16 -64.58 1.09 3.13
N PRO A 17 -63.44 1.66 2.68
CA PRO A 17 -62.64 1.02 1.65
C PRO A 17 -62.24 -0.37 2.13
N GLU A 18 -62.60 -1.38 1.34
CA GLU A 18 -62.29 -2.78 1.61
C GLU A 18 -60.77 -2.94 1.70
N TYR A 19 -60.26 -3.17 2.91
CA TYR A 19 -58.83 -3.27 3.20
C TYR A 19 -58.34 -4.67 2.82
N ASP A 20 -57.69 -4.81 1.66
CA ASP A 20 -57.15 -6.09 1.19
C ASP A 20 -55.73 -6.33 1.75
N GLU A 21 -55.65 -6.89 2.95
CA GLU A 21 -54.40 -7.29 3.62
C GLU A 21 -53.50 -8.19 2.74
N ASN A 22 -54.08 -8.91 1.77
CA ASN A 22 -53.33 -9.81 0.89
C ASN A 22 -52.57 -9.04 -0.20
N ALA A 23 -53.12 -7.92 -0.68
CA ALA A 23 -52.46 -7.06 -1.65
C ALA A 23 -51.22 -6.37 -1.06
N ASP A 24 -51.31 -5.90 0.18
CA ASP A 24 -50.19 -5.27 0.91
C ASP A 24 -49.09 -6.29 1.24
N THR A 25 -49.47 -7.51 1.65
CA THR A 25 -48.52 -8.60 1.92
C THR A 25 -47.76 -9.01 0.66
N ALA A 26 -48.44 -9.10 -0.49
CA ALA A 26 -47.81 -9.43 -1.77
C ALA A 26 -46.82 -8.36 -2.25
N GLN A 27 -47.13 -7.07 -2.03
CA GLN A 27 -46.22 -5.97 -2.33
C GLN A 27 -44.98 -6.01 -1.44
N MET A 28 -45.15 -6.26 -0.14
CA MET A 28 -44.04 -6.40 0.81
C MET A 28 -43.11 -7.55 0.43
N LEU A 29 -43.66 -8.72 0.11
CA LEU A 29 -42.88 -9.88 -0.36
C LEU A 29 -42.13 -9.56 -1.67
N THR A 30 -42.76 -8.86 -2.60
CA THR A 30 -42.13 -8.44 -3.86
C THR A 30 -40.94 -7.51 -3.61
N TYR A 31 -41.08 -6.56 -2.67
CA TYR A 31 -40.00 -5.67 -2.27
C TYR A 31 -38.85 -6.46 -1.62
N MET A 32 -39.15 -7.37 -0.68
CA MET A 32 -38.14 -8.21 -0.04
C MET A 32 -37.35 -9.04 -1.04
N VAL A 33 -38.02 -9.66 -2.02
CA VAL A 33 -37.36 -10.43 -3.08
C VAL A 33 -36.43 -9.56 -3.93
N LYS A 34 -36.85 -8.34 -4.28
CA LYS A 34 -35.99 -7.38 -5.01
C LYS A 34 -34.76 -6.98 -4.18
N SER A 35 -34.94 -6.69 -2.90
CA SER A 35 -33.85 -6.35 -1.98
C SER A 35 -32.86 -7.50 -1.82
N MET A 36 -33.34 -8.74 -1.66
CA MET A 36 -32.49 -9.93 -1.59
C MET A 36 -31.68 -10.16 -2.88
N LYS A 37 -32.28 -9.91 -4.06
CA LYS A 37 -31.57 -9.97 -5.34
C LYS A 37 -30.46 -8.91 -5.43
N GLY A 38 -30.72 -7.69 -4.96
CA GLY A 38 -29.72 -6.62 -4.88
C GLY A 38 -28.56 -6.97 -3.95
N LEU A 39 -28.87 -7.50 -2.76
CA LEU A 39 -27.85 -7.98 -1.81
C LEU A 39 -26.99 -9.09 -2.43
N ARG A 40 -27.62 -10.09 -3.08
CA ARG A 40 -26.88 -11.16 -3.78
C ARG A 40 -25.92 -10.61 -4.83
N HIS A 41 -26.35 -9.63 -5.62
CA HIS A 41 -25.49 -9.02 -6.63
C HIS A 41 -24.28 -8.33 -6.00
N ASN A 42 -24.49 -7.57 -4.91
CA ASN A 42 -23.39 -6.93 -4.18
C ASN A 42 -22.42 -7.96 -3.58
N THR A 43 -22.92 -9.07 -3.03
CA THR A 43 -22.08 -10.16 -2.54
C THR A 43 -21.18 -10.71 -3.64
N ILE A 44 -21.71 -10.94 -4.85
CA ILE A 44 -20.92 -11.42 -6.00
C ILE A 44 -19.82 -10.42 -6.36
N LEU A 45 -20.13 -9.12 -6.40
CA LEU A 45 -19.14 -8.08 -6.69
C LEU A 45 -18.02 -8.05 -5.65
N ILE A 46 -18.35 -8.23 -4.37
CA ILE A 46 -17.35 -8.28 -3.30
C ILE A 46 -16.48 -9.53 -3.44
N VAL A 47 -17.07 -10.70 -3.70
CA VAL A 47 -16.31 -11.95 -3.91
C VAL A 47 -15.31 -11.80 -5.06
N ASN A 48 -15.72 -11.20 -6.18
CA ASN A 48 -14.82 -10.95 -7.30
C ASN A 48 -13.65 -10.01 -6.94
N LYS A 49 -13.91 -8.97 -6.13
CA LYS A 49 -12.84 -8.07 -5.64
C LYS A 49 -11.87 -8.79 -4.71
N VAL A 50 -12.36 -9.65 -3.83
CA VAL A 50 -11.51 -10.43 -2.92
C VAL A 50 -10.62 -11.38 -3.73
N SER A 51 -11.18 -12.10 -4.70
CA SER A 51 -10.43 -12.99 -5.59
C SER A 51 -9.29 -12.24 -6.31
N TYR A 52 -9.56 -11.04 -6.84
CA TYR A 52 -8.52 -10.23 -7.48
C TYR A 52 -7.41 -9.80 -6.50
N ILE A 53 -7.76 -9.45 -5.27
CA ILE A 53 -6.78 -9.06 -4.25
C ILE A 53 -5.91 -10.27 -3.86
N GLU A 54 -6.49 -11.45 -3.73
CA GLU A 54 -5.76 -12.69 -3.44
C GLU A 54 -4.75 -13.01 -4.54
N GLU A 55 -5.17 -12.98 -5.81
CA GLU A 55 -4.26 -13.16 -6.96
C GLU A 55 -3.14 -12.11 -6.98
N TYR A 56 -3.46 -10.85 -6.65
CA TYR A 56 -2.45 -9.79 -6.58
C TYR A 56 -1.43 -10.04 -5.47
N LEU A 57 -1.88 -10.44 -4.28
CA LEU A 57 -1.01 -10.77 -3.14
C LEU A 57 -0.08 -11.93 -3.48
N GLU A 58 -0.59 -13.00 -4.07
CA GLU A 58 0.22 -14.14 -4.53
C GLU A 58 1.30 -13.69 -5.53
N SER A 59 0.94 -12.79 -6.46
CA SER A 59 1.92 -12.21 -7.40
C SER A 59 3.01 -11.37 -6.71
N VAL A 60 2.69 -10.74 -5.58
CA VAL A 60 3.62 -9.93 -4.78
C VAL A 60 4.52 -10.83 -3.94
N GLU A 61 3.98 -11.88 -3.33
CA GLU A 61 4.75 -12.89 -2.60
C GLU A 61 5.78 -13.57 -3.51
N ILE A 62 5.37 -14.00 -4.71
CA ILE A 62 6.30 -14.56 -5.71
C ILE A 62 7.40 -13.55 -6.07
N LYS A 63 7.07 -12.25 -6.22
CA LYS A 63 8.09 -11.22 -6.49
C LYS A 63 9.03 -11.03 -5.31
N LEU A 64 8.53 -11.15 -4.08
CA LEU A 64 9.31 -11.02 -2.85
C LEU A 64 10.23 -12.23 -2.66
N ASP A 65 9.77 -13.44 -2.96
CA ASP A 65 10.59 -14.67 -2.92
C ASP A 65 11.69 -14.66 -4.00
N ASN A 66 11.41 -14.03 -5.13
CA ASN A 66 12.40 -13.80 -6.20
C ASN A 66 13.23 -12.51 -5.98
N CYS A 67 12.91 -11.69 -4.97
CA CYS A 67 13.80 -10.62 -4.57
C CYS A 67 15.00 -11.25 -3.87
N ILE A 68 16.16 -11.12 -4.50
CA ILE A 68 17.46 -11.42 -3.90
C ILE A 68 17.47 -10.81 -2.49
N PRO A 69 17.66 -11.60 -1.42
CA PRO A 69 17.73 -11.09 -0.06
C PRO A 69 18.67 -9.90 0.01
N ALA A 70 18.36 -8.89 0.82
CA ALA A 70 19.23 -7.71 0.96
C ALA A 70 20.69 -8.10 1.32
N THR A 71 20.88 -9.25 1.98
CA THR A 71 22.16 -9.89 2.28
C THR A 71 22.91 -10.40 1.03
N GLU A 72 22.20 -10.87 0.00
CA GLU A 72 22.78 -11.27 -1.29
C GLU A 72 22.94 -10.12 -2.29
N LEU A 73 22.07 -9.10 -2.27
CA LEU A 73 22.27 -7.87 -3.04
C LEU A 73 23.55 -7.15 -2.59
N TRP A 74 23.82 -7.21 -1.29
CA TRP A 74 25.12 -6.88 -0.74
C TRP A 74 26.21 -7.71 -1.45
N ARG A 75 26.14 -9.06 -1.42
CA ARG A 75 27.07 -10.01 -2.11
C ARG A 75 27.37 -9.66 -3.58
N ILE A 76 26.37 -9.25 -4.35
CA ILE A 76 26.53 -8.89 -5.77
C ILE A 76 27.15 -7.49 -5.93
N SER A 77 26.78 -6.53 -5.08
CA SER A 77 27.38 -5.19 -5.03
C SER A 77 28.89 -5.21 -4.73
N TYR A 78 29.37 -6.20 -3.95
CA TYR A 78 30.82 -6.39 -3.74
C TYR A 78 31.60 -6.64 -5.03
N LEU A 79 31.01 -7.35 -6.00
CA LEU A 79 31.66 -7.74 -7.25
C LEU A 79 31.68 -6.61 -8.29
N THR A 80 30.81 -5.62 -8.17
CA THR A 80 30.79 -4.47 -9.09
C THR A 80 31.70 -3.34 -8.59
N ARG A 81 32.35 -2.64 -9.53
CA ARG A 81 33.22 -1.49 -9.22
C ARG A 81 32.47 -0.36 -8.51
N PRO A 82 31.27 0.06 -8.98
CA PRO A 82 30.38 0.88 -8.18
C PRO A 82 29.49 0.02 -7.27
N ASN A 83 29.15 0.54 -6.10
CA ASN A 83 28.21 -0.05 -5.14
C ASN A 83 26.96 0.81 -5.08
N ILE A 84 25.80 0.18 -4.98
CA ILE A 84 24.51 0.88 -4.86
C ILE A 84 23.94 0.59 -3.49
N TYR A 85 23.57 1.65 -2.77
CA TYR A 85 22.99 1.61 -1.42
C TYR A 85 21.56 2.15 -1.46
N TYR A 86 20.66 1.47 -0.77
CA TYR A 86 19.24 1.80 -0.69
C TYR A 86 18.88 2.21 0.75
N GLY A 87 17.86 3.05 0.90
CA GLY A 87 17.31 3.41 2.21
C GLY A 87 18.10 4.42 3.03
N ILE A 88 19.16 5.03 2.49
CA ILE A 88 19.87 6.16 3.14
C ILE A 88 19.01 7.43 2.98
N PRO A 89 18.52 8.08 4.06
CA PRO A 89 17.63 9.24 3.96
C PRO A 89 18.21 10.39 3.11
N GLU A 90 17.36 11.09 2.34
CA GLU A 90 17.77 12.28 1.57
C GLU A 90 17.62 13.55 2.40
N GLY A 91 18.56 14.49 2.26
CA GLY A 91 18.40 15.85 2.77
C GLY A 91 17.94 16.84 1.70
N GLU A 92 17.57 18.05 2.13
CA GLU A 92 17.24 19.14 1.22
C GLU A 92 18.47 19.68 0.46
N ASN A 93 19.62 19.74 1.14
CA ASN A 93 20.88 20.30 0.60
C ASN A 93 21.96 19.22 0.50
N ASP A 94 21.71 18.22 -0.33
CA ASP A 94 22.65 17.12 -0.53
C ASP A 94 23.84 17.54 -1.41
N THR A 95 25.03 17.51 -0.82
CA THR A 95 26.30 17.74 -1.51
C THR A 95 27.05 16.42 -1.70
N TRP A 96 28.06 16.43 -2.57
CA TRP A 96 28.89 15.24 -2.79
C TRP A 96 29.59 14.81 -1.47
N GLN A 97 30.09 15.75 -0.66
CA GLN A 97 30.75 15.44 0.61
C GLN A 97 29.78 14.78 1.59
N LYS A 98 28.52 15.24 1.59
CA LYS A 98 27.48 14.67 2.43
C LYS A 98 27.19 13.22 2.03
N HIS A 99 27.08 12.93 0.74
CA HIS A 99 26.87 11.56 0.27
C HIS A 99 28.02 10.61 0.65
N GLU A 100 29.26 11.09 0.61
CA GLU A 100 30.40 10.29 1.08
C GLU A 100 30.33 10.00 2.57
N HIS A 101 29.97 11.02 3.36
CA HIS A 101 29.75 10.87 4.79
C HIS A 101 28.63 9.85 5.07
N ASP A 102 27.47 10.01 4.43
CA ASP A 102 26.31 9.14 4.61
C ASP A 102 26.64 7.67 4.25
N VAL A 103 27.43 7.45 3.20
CA VAL A 103 27.91 6.11 2.85
C VAL A 103 28.83 5.55 3.93
N ARG A 104 29.80 6.32 4.44
CA ARG A 104 30.69 5.84 5.52
C ARG A 104 29.91 5.53 6.79
N GLU A 105 28.96 6.37 7.17
CA GLU A 105 28.10 6.16 8.32
C GLU A 105 27.23 4.91 8.15
N PHE A 106 26.66 4.70 6.96
CA PHE A 106 25.90 3.48 6.64
C PHE A 106 26.77 2.22 6.76
N LEU A 107 28.00 2.26 6.25
CA LEU A 107 28.96 1.16 6.37
C LEU A 107 29.38 0.88 7.82
N LYS A 108 29.48 1.91 8.67
CA LYS A 108 29.80 1.71 10.10
C LYS A 108 28.61 1.13 10.87
N THR A 109 27.40 1.59 10.57
CA THR A 109 26.21 1.30 11.41
C THR A 109 25.42 0.09 10.98
N LYS A 110 25.31 -0.18 9.67
CA LYS A 110 24.43 -1.24 9.13
C LYS A 110 25.18 -2.48 8.67
N VAL A 111 26.44 -2.30 8.31
CA VAL A 111 27.28 -3.35 7.75
C VAL A 111 28.20 -3.92 8.83
N GLU A 112 28.32 -3.21 9.96
CA GLU A 112 29.12 -3.64 11.09
C GLU A 112 30.54 -4.03 10.66
N ILE A 113 31.15 -3.23 9.79
CA ILE A 113 32.57 -3.43 9.43
C ILE A 113 33.36 -3.46 10.73
N ALA A 114 33.84 -4.66 11.10
CA ALA A 114 34.15 -5.06 12.47
C ALA A 114 35.19 -4.18 13.19
N ASP A 115 36.03 -3.47 12.43
CA ASP A 115 37.02 -2.53 12.95
C ASP A 115 36.75 -1.13 12.40
N ALA A 116 36.61 -0.14 13.30
CA ALA A 116 36.50 1.28 12.95
C ALA A 116 37.64 1.75 12.02
N ASP A 117 38.82 1.17 12.21
CA ASP A 117 40.01 1.40 11.39
C ASP A 117 39.84 0.93 9.94
N ASP A 118 39.07 -0.14 9.69
CA ASP A 118 38.88 -0.68 8.34
C ASP A 118 37.86 0.15 7.53
N ALA A 119 36.86 0.75 8.20
CA ALA A 119 35.95 1.71 7.58
C ALA A 119 36.67 3.03 7.21
N ASP A 120 37.58 3.52 8.05
CA ASP A 120 38.34 4.74 7.77
C ASP A 120 39.41 4.53 6.67
N LYS A 121 39.84 3.28 6.44
CA LYS A 121 40.68 2.89 5.29
C LYS A 121 39.91 2.82 3.97
N LEU A 122 38.58 2.81 3.99
CA LEU A 122 37.77 2.85 2.77
C LEU A 122 37.67 4.28 2.23
N VAL A 123 38.58 4.61 1.32
CA VAL A 123 38.54 5.88 0.60
C VAL A 123 37.44 5.83 -0.46
N VAL A 124 36.32 6.53 -0.20
CA VAL A 124 35.28 6.80 -1.19
C VAL A 124 35.83 7.85 -2.17
N GLU A 125 35.90 7.49 -3.45
CA GLU A 125 36.37 8.36 -4.53
C GLU A 125 35.24 9.30 -4.99
N ARG A 126 34.01 8.79 -4.98
CA ARG A 126 32.80 9.53 -5.35
C ARG A 126 31.56 8.86 -4.80
N ALA A 127 30.61 9.65 -4.30
CA ALA A 127 29.26 9.21 -3.98
C ALA A 127 28.22 10.22 -4.52
N HIS A 128 27.13 9.72 -5.10
CA HIS A 128 26.01 10.54 -5.52
C HIS A 128 24.70 9.75 -5.63
N ARG A 129 23.57 10.44 -5.60
CA ARG A 129 22.24 9.83 -5.78
C ARG A 129 22.01 9.45 -7.25
N LEU A 130 21.32 8.34 -7.46
CA LEU A 130 20.89 7.89 -8.79
C LEU A 130 19.50 8.43 -9.12
N GLY A 131 19.36 8.97 -10.33
CA GLY A 131 18.07 9.42 -10.88
C GLY A 131 17.56 10.76 -10.33
N SER A 132 16.36 11.12 -10.80
CA SER A 132 15.68 12.37 -10.46
C SER A 132 14.95 12.27 -9.12
N LYS A 133 14.93 13.36 -8.35
CA LYS A 133 14.25 13.42 -7.05
C LYS A 133 12.73 13.32 -7.27
N THR A 134 12.09 12.36 -6.60
CA THR A 134 10.63 12.18 -6.62
C THR A 134 10.09 12.30 -5.20
N PRO A 135 9.01 13.05 -4.96
CA PRO A 135 8.41 13.15 -3.62
C PRO A 135 8.06 11.77 -3.05
N GLY A 136 8.41 11.53 -1.79
CA GLY A 136 8.12 10.27 -1.10
C GLY A 136 9.02 9.09 -1.46
N ASN A 137 9.98 9.24 -2.39
CA ASN A 137 10.92 8.18 -2.74
C ASN A 137 12.36 8.58 -2.40
N THR A 138 13.04 7.74 -1.63
CA THR A 138 14.46 7.91 -1.31
C THR A 138 15.30 7.27 -2.41
N ARG A 139 16.04 8.07 -3.15
CA ARG A 139 16.93 7.58 -4.22
C ARG A 139 18.06 6.76 -3.65
N SER A 140 18.54 5.79 -4.41
CA SER A 140 19.75 5.06 -4.07
C SER A 140 20.98 5.95 -4.20
N ILE A 141 22.00 5.69 -3.37
CA ILE A 141 23.34 6.26 -3.56
C ILE A 141 24.17 5.26 -4.33
N ILE A 142 24.89 5.72 -5.35
CA ILE A 142 25.99 4.98 -5.95
C ILE A 142 27.31 5.52 -5.41
N SER A 143 28.19 4.64 -4.94
CA SER A 143 29.55 5.01 -4.54
C SER A 143 30.61 4.20 -5.27
N ARG A 144 31.76 4.85 -5.48
CA ARG A 144 32.97 4.24 -6.00
C ARG A 144 34.08 4.38 -4.96
N PHE A 145 34.81 3.30 -4.74
CA PHE A 145 35.97 3.30 -3.83
C PHE A 145 37.26 3.42 -4.65
N ALA A 146 38.21 4.20 -4.13
CA ALA A 146 39.50 4.40 -4.79
C ALA A 146 40.31 3.09 -4.90
N ASN A 147 40.20 2.21 -3.90
CA ASN A 147 40.90 0.92 -3.89
C ASN A 147 39.90 -0.25 -3.84
N TRP A 148 39.68 -0.88 -5.00
CA TRP A 148 38.75 -1.99 -5.12
C TRP A 148 39.21 -3.24 -4.36
N LYS A 149 40.51 -3.51 -4.27
CA LYS A 149 41.04 -4.67 -3.53
C LYS A 149 40.75 -4.50 -2.05
N ARG A 150 41.05 -3.30 -1.53
CA ARG A 150 40.81 -2.98 -0.12
C ARG A 150 39.33 -2.97 0.22
N LYS A 151 38.48 -2.46 -0.70
CA LYS A 151 37.03 -2.65 -0.65
C LYS A 151 36.77 -4.14 -0.44
N SER A 152 37.03 -4.99 -1.42
CA SER A 152 36.74 -6.43 -1.34
C SER A 152 37.25 -7.12 -0.06
N GLU A 153 38.45 -6.78 0.42
CA GLU A 153 38.99 -7.31 1.69
C GLU A 153 38.13 -6.94 2.91
N VAL A 154 37.88 -5.65 3.11
CA VAL A 154 37.13 -5.15 4.28
C VAL A 154 35.74 -5.74 4.33
N PHE A 155 35.14 -5.79 3.16
CA PHE A 155 33.80 -6.21 2.92
C PHE A 155 33.64 -7.76 2.99
N MET A 156 34.68 -8.55 2.71
CA MET A 156 34.68 -10.02 2.94
C MET A 156 34.82 -10.40 4.41
N LYS A 157 35.25 -9.47 5.28
CA LYS A 157 35.38 -9.70 6.72
C LYS A 157 34.12 -9.33 7.51
N ALA A 158 33.25 -8.50 6.94
CA ALA A 158 31.94 -8.16 7.46
C ALA A 158 30.93 -9.24 7.09
#